data_AF-A5WBH1-F1
#
_entry.id   AF-A5WBH1-F1
#
_cell.length_a   1.000
_cell.length_b   1.000
_cell.length_c   1.000
_cell.angle_alpha   90.00
_cell.angle_beta   90.00
_cell.angle_gamma   90.00
#
_symmetry.space_group_name_H-M   'P 1'
#
loop_
_entity.id
_entity.type
_entity.pdbx_description
1 polymer ?
#
loop_
_entity_poly.entity_id
_entity_poly.type
_entity_poly.pdbx_seq_one_letter_code
_entity_poly.pdbx_strand_id
1 'polypeptide(L)'
;MQISFYVLGERYLNDNAAASSTASAANAEAVLNFVCRLTQTVLQKSEHSLVIIDDQVERLKQLDTQLWSFDPVSFVAHDFILEEAAVSQLSAPVSLVSTLPKGFDGVILNLAATPLPLSVETTAAVLPERVLEIITPDEAGKQLGRDKYRAYQQLGFELNYFPINK
;
A
#
# COMPACT_ATOMS: atom_id res chain seq x y z
N MET A 1 -1.27 -13.62 11.56
CA MET A 1 -1.47 -12.46 10.67
C MET A 1 -0.77 -12.75 9.35
N GLN A 2 -1.44 -12.47 8.23
CA GLN A 2 -0.94 -12.70 6.89
C GLN A 2 -0.39 -11.41 6.26
N ILE A 3 0.71 -11.52 5.52
CA ILE A 3 1.26 -10.45 4.69
C ILE A 3 1.29 -10.91 3.23
N SER A 4 0.68 -10.14 2.35
CA SER A 4 0.55 -10.48 0.92
C SER A 4 1.36 -9.51 0.07
N PHE A 5 2.33 -10.02 -0.67
CA PHE A 5 3.15 -9.26 -1.61
C PHE A 5 2.54 -9.33 -3.01
N TYR A 6 2.03 -8.19 -3.47
CA TYR A 6 1.57 -8.00 -4.85
C TYR A 6 2.74 -7.53 -5.70
N VAL A 7 3.25 -8.43 -6.54
CA VAL A 7 4.42 -8.16 -7.38
C VAL A 7 3.99 -7.82 -8.78
N LEU A 8 4.15 -6.54 -9.12
CA LEU A 8 3.72 -5.98 -10.38
C LEU A 8 4.64 -6.48 -11.51
N GLY A 9 4.05 -6.85 -12.64
CA GLY A 9 4.79 -7.32 -13.82
C GLY A 9 5.35 -6.18 -14.68
N GLU A 10 6.08 -6.54 -15.73
CA GLU A 10 6.82 -5.60 -16.59
C GLU A 10 5.95 -4.55 -17.29
N ARG A 11 4.63 -4.72 -17.40
CA ARG A 11 3.76 -3.67 -17.95
C ARG A 11 3.75 -2.38 -17.11
N TYR A 12 4.14 -2.48 -15.84
CA TYR A 12 4.32 -1.35 -14.93
C TYR A 12 5.75 -0.79 -15.00
N LEU A 13 6.60 -1.41 -15.82
CA LEU A 13 7.82 -0.82 -16.37
C LEU A 13 7.50 -0.29 -17.77
N ASN A 14 8.18 0.78 -18.13
CA ASN A 14 8.34 1.16 -19.54
C ASN A 14 9.83 1.43 -19.74
N ASP A 15 10.49 0.58 -20.52
CA ASP A 15 11.94 0.60 -20.75
C ASP A 15 12.39 1.63 -21.80
N ASN A 16 11.51 2.52 -22.27
CA ASN A 16 11.96 3.73 -22.98
C ASN A 16 12.46 4.81 -21.99
N ALA A 17 13.18 4.38 -20.95
CA ALA A 17 13.86 5.23 -19.97
C ALA A 17 15.11 5.93 -20.55
N ALA A 18 15.45 5.67 -21.81
CA ALA A 18 16.34 6.53 -22.58
C ALA A 18 15.58 7.79 -23.03
N ALA A 19 15.48 8.77 -22.12
CA ALA A 19 15.22 10.20 -22.39
C ALA A 19 13.77 10.75 -22.44
N SER A 20 12.83 10.34 -21.57
CA SER A 20 11.63 11.16 -21.34
C SER A 20 11.05 11.09 -19.92
N SER A 21 10.82 12.25 -19.28
CA SER A 21 10.18 12.41 -17.97
C SER A 21 8.74 11.89 -17.92
N THR A 22 8.11 11.73 -19.08
CA THR A 22 6.74 11.24 -19.26
C THR A 22 6.58 9.74 -18.97
N ALA A 23 7.60 8.92 -19.23
CA ALA A 23 7.53 7.47 -19.03
C ALA A 23 7.53 7.08 -17.54
N SER A 24 8.34 7.76 -16.72
CA SER A 24 8.35 7.57 -15.27
C SER A 24 7.02 7.97 -14.63
N ALA A 25 6.44 9.10 -15.10
CA ALA A 25 5.12 9.55 -14.66
C ALA A 25 4.00 8.56 -15.03
N ALA A 26 4.03 8.01 -16.25
CA ALA A 26 3.08 6.99 -16.69
C ALA A 26 3.16 5.69 -15.87
N ASN A 27 4.37 5.26 -15.48
CA ASN A 27 4.55 4.09 -14.63
C ASN A 27 4.01 4.34 -13.22
N ALA A 28 4.31 5.51 -12.64
CA ALA A 28 3.77 5.91 -11.34
C ALA A 28 2.23 5.94 -11.37
N GLU A 29 1.64 6.47 -12.45
CA GLU A 29 0.20 6.48 -12.65
C GLU A 29 -0.39 5.06 -12.78
N ALA A 30 0.26 4.17 -13.52
CA ALA A 30 -0.19 2.77 -13.64
C ALA A 30 -0.18 2.04 -12.29
N VAL A 31 0.85 2.29 -11.46
CA VAL A 31 0.93 1.74 -10.10
C VAL A 31 -0.18 2.30 -9.21
N LEU A 32 -0.44 3.61 -9.23
CA LEU A 32 -1.52 4.20 -8.44
C LEU A 32 -2.91 3.73 -8.89
N ASN A 33 -3.12 3.53 -10.19
CA ASN A 33 -4.34 2.91 -10.71
C ASN A 33 -4.52 1.46 -10.20
N PHE A 34 -3.44 0.68 -10.10
CA PHE A 34 -3.51 -0.63 -9.47
C PHE A 34 -3.88 -0.53 -7.99
N VAL A 35 -3.28 0.41 -7.25
CA VAL A 35 -3.62 0.66 -5.84
C VAL A 35 -5.10 1.01 -5.69
N CYS A 36 -5.66 1.88 -6.53
CA CYS A 36 -7.08 2.22 -6.50
C CYS A 36 -7.99 0.99 -6.69
N ARG A 37 -7.67 0.13 -7.66
CA ARG A 37 -8.42 -1.12 -7.91
C ARG A 37 -8.27 -2.12 -6.76
N LEU A 38 -7.08 -2.21 -6.16
CA LEU A 38 -6.84 -3.05 -5.00
C LEU A 38 -7.64 -2.54 -3.79
N THR A 39 -7.67 -1.21 -3.57
CA THR A 39 -8.49 -0.57 -2.54
C THR A 39 -9.96 -0.97 -2.66
N GLN A 40 -10.54 -0.89 -3.86
CA GLN A 40 -11.92 -1.38 -4.06
C GLN A 40 -12.08 -2.87 -3.76
N THR A 41 -11.12 -3.67 -4.21
CA THR A 41 -11.15 -5.12 -3.96
C THR A 41 -11.11 -5.42 -2.47
N VAL A 42 -10.35 -4.66 -1.69
CA VAL A 42 -10.33 -4.76 -0.22
C VAL A 42 -11.68 -4.37 0.36
N LEU A 43 -12.22 -3.21 -0.02
CA LEU A 43 -13.53 -2.72 0.48
C LEU A 43 -14.68 -3.68 0.16
N GLN A 44 -14.60 -4.42 -0.95
CA GLN A 44 -15.62 -5.41 -1.32
C GLN A 44 -15.48 -6.76 -0.59
N LYS A 45 -14.28 -7.08 -0.08
CA LYS A 45 -13.94 -8.41 0.46
C LYS A 45 -13.62 -8.40 1.96
N SER A 46 -13.65 -7.25 2.59
CA SER A 46 -13.28 -7.06 3.99
C SER A 46 -14.31 -6.19 4.68
N GLU A 47 -14.68 -6.55 5.90
CA GLU A 47 -15.48 -5.71 6.80
C GLU A 47 -14.60 -4.72 7.59
N HIS A 48 -13.28 -4.87 7.52
CA HIS A 48 -12.32 -3.98 8.17
C HIS A 48 -12.03 -2.73 7.32
N SER A 49 -11.79 -1.60 7.98
CA SER A 49 -11.25 -0.40 7.34
C SER A 49 -9.84 -0.65 6.78
N LEU A 50 -9.47 0.16 5.79
CA LEU A 50 -8.19 0.11 5.11
C LEU A 50 -7.36 1.35 5.44
N VAL A 51 -6.15 1.16 5.95
CA VAL A 51 -5.13 2.21 5.99
C VAL A 51 -4.17 2.01 4.81
N ILE A 52 -3.97 3.06 4.01
CA ILE A 52 -2.93 3.11 2.99
C ILE A 52 -1.83 4.02 3.52
N ILE A 53 -0.62 3.47 3.65
CA ILE A 53 0.53 4.18 4.22
C ILE A 53 1.63 4.37 3.18
N ASP A 54 2.22 5.55 3.20
CA ASP A 54 3.32 5.91 2.33
C ASP A 54 4.22 6.98 2.97
N ASP A 55 5.52 6.89 2.72
CA ASP A 55 6.50 7.89 3.15
C ASP A 55 6.68 9.03 2.13
N GLN A 56 6.10 8.89 0.93
CA GLN A 56 6.09 9.91 -0.12
C GLN A 56 4.78 10.70 -0.10
N VAL A 57 4.80 11.89 0.53
CA VAL A 57 3.61 12.77 0.65
C VAL A 57 3.01 13.12 -0.71
N GLU A 58 3.85 13.40 -1.71
CA GLU A 58 3.40 13.73 -3.07
C GLU A 58 2.65 12.56 -3.72
N ARG A 59 3.06 11.32 -3.45
CA ARG A 59 2.37 10.12 -3.96
C ARG A 59 1.04 9.89 -3.23
N LEU A 60 0.95 10.18 -1.93
CA LEU A 60 -0.33 10.18 -1.22
C LEU A 60 -1.30 11.23 -1.77
N LYS A 61 -0.84 12.46 -2.06
CA LYS A 61 -1.68 13.51 -2.66
C LYS A 61 -2.19 13.10 -4.04
N GLN A 62 -1.36 12.44 -4.84
CA GLN A 62 -1.79 11.89 -6.13
C GLN A 62 -2.85 10.81 -5.93
N LEU A 63 -2.65 9.91 -4.96
CA LEU A 63 -3.61 8.85 -4.65
C LEU A 63 -4.94 9.40 -4.12
N ASP A 64 -4.92 10.41 -3.25
CA ASP A 64 -6.09 11.15 -2.76
C ASP A 64 -6.96 11.65 -3.93
N THR A 65 -6.32 12.32 -4.91
CA THR A 65 -7.02 12.78 -6.12
C THR A 65 -7.54 11.61 -6.97
N GLN A 66 -6.74 10.56 -7.14
CA GLN A 66 -7.11 9.42 -8.00
C GLN A 66 -8.23 8.58 -7.41
N LEU A 67 -8.29 8.38 -6.09
CA LEU A 67 -9.37 7.62 -5.45
C LEU A 67 -10.76 8.20 -5.68
N TRP A 68 -10.85 9.49 -6.01
CA TRP A 68 -12.09 10.15 -6.41
C TRP A 68 -12.49 9.92 -7.88
N SER A 69 -11.57 9.53 -8.76
CA SER A 69 -11.78 9.67 -10.22
C SER A 69 -11.22 8.56 -11.11
N PHE A 70 -10.48 7.58 -10.56
CA PHE A 70 -9.81 6.53 -11.35
C PHE A 70 -10.78 5.61 -12.12
N ASP A 71 -12.05 5.54 -11.69
CA ASP A 71 -13.11 4.84 -12.40
C ASP A 71 -14.40 5.66 -12.37
N PRO A 72 -15.10 5.85 -13.51
CA PRO A 72 -16.26 6.75 -13.60
C PRO A 72 -17.45 6.40 -12.72
N VAL A 73 -17.54 5.14 -12.26
CA VAL A 73 -18.65 4.65 -11.44
C VAL A 73 -18.21 4.29 -10.02
N SER A 74 -16.99 4.67 -9.66
CA SER A 74 -16.35 4.31 -8.39
C SER A 74 -16.16 5.54 -7.51
N PHE A 75 -16.63 5.45 -6.27
CA PHE A 75 -16.41 6.45 -5.24
C PHE A 75 -15.83 5.76 -4.01
N VAL A 76 -14.59 6.11 -3.67
CA VAL A 76 -13.92 5.60 -2.47
C VAL A 76 -13.89 6.73 -1.45
N ALA A 77 -14.78 6.68 -0.45
CA ALA A 77 -14.71 7.61 0.68
C ALA A 77 -13.42 7.39 1.46
N HIS A 78 -12.61 8.44 1.63
CA HIS A 78 -11.34 8.35 2.32
C HIS A 78 -11.00 9.59 3.16
N ASP A 79 -10.23 9.37 4.22
CA ASP A 79 -9.53 10.42 4.97
C ASP A 79 -8.14 10.64 4.38
N PHE A 80 -7.63 11.87 4.45
CA PHE A 80 -6.24 12.21 4.11
C PHE A 80 -5.58 12.92 5.28
N ILE A 81 -4.65 12.24 5.97
CA ILE A 81 -4.07 12.69 7.24
C ILE A 81 -2.54 12.56 7.18
N LEU A 82 -1.85 13.70 7.16
CA LEU A 82 -0.38 13.72 7.09
C LEU A 82 0.32 13.79 8.45
N GLU A 83 -0.43 14.10 9.50
CA GLU A 83 0.05 14.15 10.89
C GLU A 83 -0.16 12.79 11.58
N GLU A 84 0.43 12.61 12.77
CA GLU A 84 0.19 11.39 13.56
C GLU A 84 -1.29 11.30 13.94
N ALA A 85 -1.96 10.27 13.44
CA ALA A 85 -3.39 10.05 13.66
C ALA A 85 -3.64 8.99 14.74
N ALA A 86 -4.62 9.24 15.59
CA ALA A 86 -5.19 8.19 16.44
C ALA A 86 -6.23 7.37 15.65
N VAL A 87 -6.42 6.09 15.99
CA VAL A 87 -7.45 5.24 15.35
C VAL A 87 -8.84 5.87 15.43
N SER A 88 -9.16 6.57 16.52
CA SER A 88 -10.43 7.27 16.70
C SER A 88 -10.68 8.43 15.72
N GLN A 89 -9.64 8.89 15.00
CA GLN A 89 -9.74 9.93 13.97
C GLN A 89 -9.97 9.36 12.58
N LEU A 90 -9.83 8.04 12.39
CA LEU A 90 -10.08 7.36 11.12
C LEU A 90 -11.60 7.15 11.00
N SER A 91 -12.26 7.97 10.19
CA SER A 91 -13.72 8.03 10.10
C SER A 91 -14.26 7.42 8.81
N ALA A 92 -13.45 7.45 7.76
CA ALA A 92 -13.77 6.88 6.47
C ALA A 92 -13.37 5.39 6.39
N PRO A 93 -13.94 4.61 5.46
CA PRO A 93 -13.54 3.21 5.26
C PRO A 93 -12.11 3.06 4.75
N VAL A 94 -11.52 4.12 4.19
CA VAL A 94 -10.12 4.20 3.76
C VAL A 94 -9.46 5.41 4.41
N SER A 95 -8.22 5.29 4.87
CA SER A 95 -7.43 6.44 5.33
C SER A 95 -6.05 6.43 4.70
N LEU A 96 -5.68 7.55 4.08
CA LEU A 96 -4.35 7.82 3.55
C LEU A 96 -3.51 8.48 4.64
N VAL A 97 -2.44 7.82 5.06
CA VAL A 97 -1.62 8.27 6.20
C VAL A 97 -0.13 8.23 5.90
N SER A 98 0.63 9.10 6.54
CA SER A 98 2.11 9.09 6.49
C SER A 98 2.73 8.14 7.52
N THR A 99 1.99 7.82 8.59
CA THR A 99 2.44 7.00 9.71
C THR A 99 1.34 6.05 10.16
N LEU A 100 1.72 4.85 10.61
CA LEU A 100 0.77 3.83 11.05
C LEU A 100 0.09 4.24 12.37
N PRO A 101 -1.25 4.40 12.42
CA PRO A 101 -1.95 4.69 13.66
C PRO A 101 -1.75 3.58 14.68
N LYS A 102 -1.36 3.94 15.91
CA LYS A 102 -1.11 2.97 16.99
C LYS A 102 -2.40 2.22 17.32
N GLY A 103 -2.31 0.89 17.36
CA GLY A 103 -3.45 0.04 17.71
C GLY A 103 -4.40 -0.24 16.55
N PHE A 104 -4.09 0.16 15.32
CA PHE A 104 -4.91 -0.15 14.15
C PHE A 104 -4.92 -1.66 13.86
N ASP A 105 -6.11 -2.24 13.81
CA ASP A 105 -6.34 -3.69 13.67
C ASP A 105 -6.94 -4.10 12.31
N GLY A 106 -7.11 -3.15 11.39
CA GLY A 106 -7.71 -3.39 10.07
C GLY A 106 -6.74 -3.88 9.00
N VAL A 107 -7.08 -3.64 7.74
CA VAL A 107 -6.21 -3.94 6.59
C VAL A 107 -5.22 -2.81 6.38
N ILE A 108 -3.95 -3.12 6.17
CA ILE A 108 -2.94 -2.11 5.80
C ILE A 108 -2.44 -2.38 4.38
N LEU A 109 -2.40 -1.36 3.54
CA LEU A 109 -1.67 -1.36 2.27
C LEU A 109 -0.44 -0.46 2.41
N ASN A 110 0.75 -1.06 2.37
CA ASN A 110 2.02 -0.37 2.53
C ASN A 110 2.66 -0.05 1.18
N LEU A 111 2.78 1.25 0.88
CA LEU A 111 3.50 1.80 -0.27
C LEU A 111 4.89 2.32 0.11
N ALA A 112 5.17 2.47 1.40
CA ALA A 112 6.45 2.99 1.89
C ALA A 112 7.62 2.06 1.53
N ALA A 113 8.82 2.64 1.50
CA ALA A 113 10.04 1.90 1.18
C ALA A 113 10.42 0.91 2.31
N THR A 114 10.02 1.21 3.54
CA THR A 114 10.36 0.45 4.74
C THR A 114 9.25 -0.52 5.14
N PRO A 115 9.59 -1.63 5.84
CA PRO A 115 8.59 -2.49 6.46
C PRO A 115 7.85 -1.74 7.57
N LEU A 116 6.61 -2.13 7.82
CA LEU A 116 5.83 -1.64 8.95
C LEU A 116 6.51 -2.01 10.28
N PRO A 117 6.47 -1.13 11.29
CA PRO A 117 7.08 -1.37 12.60
C PRO A 117 6.24 -2.33 13.45
N LEU A 118 6.08 -3.57 12.98
CA LEU A 118 5.30 -4.62 13.64
C LEU A 118 6.15 -5.39 14.65
N SER A 119 5.53 -5.85 15.74
CA SER A 119 6.18 -6.67 16.76
C SER A 119 5.26 -7.80 17.21
N VAL A 120 5.83 -9.00 17.35
CA VAL A 120 5.17 -10.18 17.92
C VAL A 120 5.49 -10.38 19.40
N GLU A 121 6.42 -9.60 19.96
CA GLU A 121 7.03 -9.87 21.26
C GLU A 121 6.23 -9.30 22.45
N THR A 122 5.28 -8.40 22.20
CA THR A 122 4.52 -7.76 23.28
C THR A 122 3.06 -8.18 23.24
N THR A 123 2.54 -8.65 24.37
CA THR A 123 1.12 -8.97 24.58
C THR A 123 0.20 -7.73 24.49
N ALA A 124 0.78 -6.54 24.27
CA ALA A 124 0.08 -5.25 24.20
C ALA A 124 0.03 -4.65 22.79
N ALA A 125 0.80 -5.17 21.82
CA ALA A 125 0.74 -4.69 20.45
C ALA A 125 -0.46 -5.31 19.72
N VAL A 126 -1.38 -4.48 19.28
CA VAL A 126 -2.47 -4.89 18.38
C VAL A 126 -1.87 -5.08 16.99
N LEU A 127 -2.01 -6.28 16.44
CA LEU A 127 -1.62 -6.56 15.06
C LEU A 127 -2.77 -6.24 14.12
N PRO A 128 -2.48 -5.72 12.91
CA PRO A 128 -3.47 -5.57 11.87
C PRO A 128 -4.01 -6.94 11.43
N GLU A 129 -5.18 -6.96 10.80
CA GLU A 129 -5.78 -8.19 10.28
C GLU A 129 -4.94 -8.78 9.14
N ARG A 130 -4.50 -7.93 8.20
CA ARG A 130 -3.58 -8.29 7.11
C ARG A 130 -2.77 -7.10 6.62
N VAL A 131 -1.61 -7.37 6.04
CA VAL A 131 -0.78 -6.36 5.36
C VAL A 131 -0.67 -6.70 3.87
N LEU A 132 -0.81 -5.69 3.02
CA LEU A 132 -0.64 -5.77 1.58
C LEU A 132 0.59 -4.94 1.20
N GLU A 133 1.57 -5.57 0.56
CA GLU A 133 2.80 -4.93 0.10
C GLU A 133 2.77 -4.82 -1.42
N ILE A 134 3.05 -3.63 -1.95
CA ILE A 134 3.17 -3.42 -3.41
C ILE A 134 4.65 -3.42 -3.81
N ILE A 135 5.02 -4.31 -4.72
CA ILE A 135 6.38 -4.42 -5.25
C ILE A 135 6.36 -4.01 -6.71
N THR A 136 7.00 -2.88 -7.03
CA THR A 136 7.19 -2.43 -8.41
C THR A 136 8.21 -3.31 -9.13
N PRO A 137 8.15 -3.41 -10.47
CA PRO A 137 8.93 -4.40 -11.21
C PRO A 137 10.37 -3.96 -11.46
N ASP A 138 10.72 -2.71 -11.14
CA ASP A 138 12.07 -2.18 -11.27
C ASP A 138 13.00 -2.78 -10.20
N GLU A 139 14.30 -2.72 -10.45
CA GLU A 139 15.28 -3.35 -9.55
C GLU A 139 15.29 -2.74 -8.15
N ALA A 140 15.00 -1.43 -8.01
CA ALA A 140 14.90 -0.80 -6.70
C ALA A 140 13.65 -1.31 -5.96
N GLY A 141 12.49 -1.36 -6.63
CA GLY A 141 11.26 -1.94 -6.12
C GLY A 141 11.42 -3.38 -5.64
N LYS A 142 12.00 -4.24 -6.48
CA LYS A 142 12.30 -5.63 -6.13
C LYS A 142 13.24 -5.73 -4.93
N GLN A 143 14.26 -4.87 -4.84
CA GLN A 143 15.19 -4.87 -3.73
C GLN A 143 14.48 -4.50 -2.42
N LEU A 144 13.71 -3.41 -2.40
CA LEU A 144 12.89 -3.01 -1.23
C LEU A 144 11.92 -4.13 -0.84
N GLY A 145 11.29 -4.79 -1.81
CA GLY A 145 10.41 -5.92 -1.57
C GLY A 145 11.10 -7.11 -0.89
N ARG A 146 12.33 -7.45 -1.32
CA ARG A 146 13.14 -8.49 -0.68
C ARG A 146 13.49 -8.12 0.76
N ASP A 147 13.80 -6.86 1.02
CA ASP A 147 14.18 -6.39 2.35
C ASP A 147 12.96 -6.42 3.31
N LYS A 148 11.79 -5.95 2.85
CA LYS A 148 10.52 -6.08 3.59
C LYS A 148 10.15 -7.53 3.86
N TYR A 149 10.28 -8.40 2.84
CA TYR A 149 10.03 -9.85 2.99
C TYR A 149 10.90 -10.46 4.09
N ARG A 150 12.21 -10.21 4.08
CA ARG A 150 13.13 -10.73 5.10
C ARG A 150 12.77 -10.24 6.50
N ALA A 151 12.45 -8.96 6.64
CA ALA A 151 12.06 -8.38 7.93
C ALA A 151 10.82 -9.08 8.50
N TYR A 152 9.76 -9.24 7.70
CA TYR A 152 8.55 -9.93 8.16
C TYR A 152 8.75 -11.44 8.36
N GLN A 153 9.60 -12.07 7.57
CA GLN A 153 9.95 -13.49 7.75
C GLN A 153 10.65 -13.73 9.08
N GLN A 154 11.56 -12.83 9.48
CA GLN A 154 12.25 -12.90 10.78
C GLN A 154 11.29 -12.73 11.96
N LEU A 155 10.20 -11.99 11.78
CA LEU A 155 9.12 -11.85 12.77
C LEU A 155 8.16 -13.05 12.79
N GLY A 156 8.33 -14.03 11.90
CA GLY A 156 7.53 -15.25 11.86
C GLY A 156 6.12 -15.08 11.28
N PHE A 157 5.87 -14.01 10.50
CA PHE A 157 4.58 -13.83 9.84
C PHE A 157 4.39 -14.78 8.65
N GLU A 158 3.13 -15.08 8.33
CA GLU A 158 2.77 -15.84 7.13
C GLU A 158 2.86 -14.94 5.90
N LEU A 159 3.73 -15.29 4.95
CA LEU A 159 3.99 -14.48 3.76
C LEU A 159 3.43 -15.16 2.52
N ASN A 160 2.58 -14.44 1.79
CA ASN A 160 1.99 -14.87 0.53
C ASN A 160 2.47 -13.99 -0.63
N TYR A 161 2.57 -14.57 -1.81
CA TYR A 161 3.10 -13.91 -3.01
C TYR A 161 2.08 -14.00 -4.15
N PHE A 162 1.78 -12.85 -4.76
CA PHE A 162 0.81 -12.73 -5.86
C PHE A 162 1.43 -11.99 -7.05
N PRO A 163 1.83 -12.69 -8.12
CA PRO A 163 2.31 -12.04 -9.33
C PRO A 163 1.15 -11.41 -10.10
N ILE A 164 1.30 -10.14 -10.49
CA ILE A 164 0.29 -9.35 -11.22
C ILE A 164 0.77 -9.11 -12.64
N ASN A 165 0.36 -10.02 -13.54
CA ASN A 165 0.81 -10.06 -14.94
C ASN A 165 -0.21 -9.47 -15.93
N LYS A 166 -1.45 -9.21 -15.49
CA LYS A 166 -2.59 -8.82 -16.34
C LYS A 166 -3.14 -7.47 -16.01
#